data_AF-A0A533QIN3-F1
#
_entry.id   AF-A0A533QIN3-F1
#
_cell.length_a   1.000
_cell.length_b   1.000
_cell.length_c   1.000
_cell.angle_alpha   90.00
_cell.angle_beta   90.00
_cell.angle_gamma   90.00
#
_symmetry.space_group_name_H-M   'P 1'
#
loop_
_entity.id
_entity.type
_entity.pdbx_description
1 polymer ?
#
loop_
_entity_poly.entity_id
_entity_poly.type
_entity_poly.pdbx_seq_one_letter_code
_entity_poly.pdbx_strand_id
1 'polypeptide(L)'
;MVGLKRNIRKTSKFLMRDNLILTAGAGLGFCSSLAVTNKLENSLTMGLGVTFVTAGSFCLVYPFKRLISTAGTHHKISLLMIIVSVFVAIFGFFAQSFVPEIAANIKAYIDLITTNCIVLAVISEGLTVNFWEAQRKIFKACLGYSLALVLLAFLREPLGFGTVMGFSVLPDTFPRVVLMITPVGGFFALAGFRLLLRPILIKAGIVYPEAPSSGLATATDGGEPVPVIQPKRRVSKTSFIAIGLGVCLFLSIIIHIKTIPGLHQQFSILIPVLLSALFFDGIVLSKLLGICPLLNKSRQIDAAWKMGVAVIIVTTLSTALNWLVYHHILVKCSDFLSRYSPLPLRLENIFYLTVFIVTIAVFVQVLSVLLRKFAKNVYEQMGQFLELITVNCIVLASATFTIPTGAKFFVTTVTALGYGLHWMMVVIWLALLRRQRLVVPTTVWDEDTIAILLLGIMAAIFTGIGMIQIF
;
A
#
# COMPACT_ATOMS: atom_id res chain seq x y z
N MET A 1 7.12 -25.15 -36.24
CA MET A 1 6.30 -24.01 -35.75
C MET A 1 5.16 -24.38 -34.79
N VAL A 2 4.57 -25.59 -34.87
CA VAL A 2 3.44 -26.01 -33.99
C VAL A 2 3.85 -26.22 -32.53
N GLY A 3 5.02 -26.82 -32.26
CA GLY A 3 5.55 -26.99 -30.90
C GLY A 3 5.87 -25.66 -30.20
N LEU A 4 6.42 -24.70 -30.95
CA LEU A 4 6.73 -23.35 -30.47
C LEU A 4 5.43 -22.57 -30.14
N LYS A 5 4.41 -22.60 -31.01
CA LYS A 5 3.10 -22.00 -30.71
C LYS A 5 2.44 -22.66 -29.49
N ARG A 6 2.58 -23.97 -29.30
CA ARG A 6 2.02 -24.69 -28.13
C ARG A 6 2.76 -24.34 -26.83
N ASN A 7 4.08 -24.21 -26.86
CA ASN A 7 4.88 -23.75 -25.72
C ASN A 7 4.61 -22.27 -25.41
N ILE A 8 4.58 -21.39 -26.41
CA ILE A 8 4.23 -19.98 -26.22
C ILE A 8 2.83 -19.84 -25.63
N ARG A 9 1.85 -20.63 -26.09
CA ARG A 9 0.48 -20.59 -25.56
C ARG A 9 0.39 -21.16 -24.14
N LYS A 10 1.14 -22.21 -23.81
CA LYS A 10 1.25 -22.73 -22.43
C LYS A 10 1.92 -21.71 -21.52
N THR A 11 3.05 -21.15 -21.92
CA THR A 11 3.81 -20.15 -21.16
C THR A 11 3.01 -18.86 -21.00
N SER A 12 2.33 -18.37 -22.03
CA SER A 12 1.47 -17.18 -21.98
C SER A 12 0.24 -17.38 -21.09
N LYS A 13 -0.47 -18.52 -21.24
CA LYS A 13 -1.64 -18.83 -20.40
C LYS A 13 -1.24 -19.06 -18.93
N PHE A 14 -0.03 -19.58 -18.71
CA PHE A 14 0.58 -19.76 -17.39
C PHE A 14 0.99 -18.42 -16.75
N LEU A 15 1.67 -17.57 -17.50
CA LEU A 15 2.11 -16.24 -17.10
C LEU A 15 0.94 -15.30 -16.80
N MET A 16 -0.20 -15.45 -17.48
CA MET A 16 -1.40 -14.66 -17.18
C MET A 16 -2.23 -15.21 -16.01
N ARG A 17 -2.18 -16.52 -15.72
CA ARG A 17 -2.98 -17.12 -14.63
C ARG A 17 -2.33 -16.97 -13.25
N ASP A 18 -1.00 -17.05 -13.21
CA ASP A 18 -0.21 -17.01 -11.97
C ASP A 18 0.37 -15.61 -11.68
N ASN A 19 0.05 -14.60 -12.48
CA ASN A 19 0.47 -13.23 -12.20
C ASN A 19 -0.47 -12.59 -11.18
N LEU A 20 -0.02 -12.53 -9.93
CA LEU A 20 -0.78 -11.99 -8.78
C LEU A 20 -1.31 -10.56 -9.01
N ILE A 21 -0.68 -9.78 -9.90
CA ILE A 21 -1.19 -8.44 -10.29
C ILE A 21 -2.44 -8.56 -11.20
N LEU A 22 -2.41 -9.49 -12.17
CA LEU A 22 -3.42 -9.63 -13.22
C LEU A 22 -4.64 -10.44 -12.78
N THR A 23 -4.43 -11.42 -11.90
CA THR A 23 -5.48 -12.36 -11.46
C THR A 23 -6.50 -11.74 -10.48
N ALA A 24 -6.44 -10.42 -10.28
CA ALA A 24 -7.49 -9.52 -9.79
C ALA A 24 -8.14 -9.76 -8.41
N GLY A 25 -8.23 -10.99 -7.87
CA GLY A 25 -8.95 -11.27 -6.63
C GLY A 25 -8.21 -10.95 -5.33
N ALA A 26 -6.87 -10.86 -5.36
CA ALA A 26 -6.07 -10.73 -4.13
C ALA A 26 -5.60 -9.30 -3.82
N GLY A 27 -5.51 -8.42 -4.82
CA GLY A 27 -5.07 -7.03 -4.65
C GLY A 27 -3.65 -6.85 -4.08
N LEU A 28 -2.74 -7.78 -4.38
CA LEU A 28 -1.38 -7.80 -3.83
C LEU A 28 -0.41 -7.00 -4.72
N GLY A 29 0.44 -6.18 -4.10
CA GLY A 29 1.55 -5.49 -4.81
C GLY A 29 1.16 -4.24 -5.59
N PHE A 30 -0.06 -3.70 -5.45
CA PHE A 30 -0.47 -2.51 -6.18
C PHE A 30 0.35 -1.27 -5.82
N CYS A 31 0.67 -1.08 -4.53
CA CYS A 31 1.42 0.08 -4.06
C CYS A 31 2.77 0.24 -4.80
N SER A 32 3.56 -0.83 -4.87
CA SER A 32 4.85 -0.82 -5.55
C SER A 32 4.71 -0.75 -7.07
N SER A 33 3.68 -1.40 -7.64
CA SER A 33 3.46 -1.36 -9.08
C SER A 33 3.08 0.02 -9.62
N LEU A 34 2.30 0.79 -8.86
CA LEU A 34 1.87 2.11 -9.27
C LEU A 34 2.99 3.13 -9.10
N ALA A 35 3.78 3.00 -8.03
CA ALA A 35 4.80 3.98 -7.69
C ALA A 35 6.05 3.93 -8.57
N VAL A 36 6.48 2.74 -8.99
CA VAL A 36 7.79 2.55 -9.66
C VAL A 36 7.67 2.52 -11.19
N THR A 37 6.45 2.49 -11.74
CA THR A 37 6.19 2.42 -13.20
C THR A 37 6.27 3.75 -13.93
N ASN A 38 6.90 4.77 -13.34
CA ASN A 38 7.11 6.06 -13.99
C ASN A 38 8.19 5.98 -15.09
N LYS A 39 9.24 5.19 -14.86
CA LYS A 39 10.33 4.89 -15.80
C LYS A 39 10.55 3.38 -15.89
N LEU A 40 10.91 2.90 -17.07
CA LEU A 40 11.19 1.49 -17.36
C LEU A 40 12.40 0.99 -16.57
N GLU A 41 13.45 1.80 -16.46
CA GLU A 41 14.67 1.45 -15.71
C GLU A 41 14.38 1.21 -14.22
N ASN A 42 13.54 2.05 -13.62
CA ASN A 42 13.08 1.89 -12.24
C ASN A 42 12.30 0.59 -12.06
N SER A 43 11.41 0.29 -13.01
CA SER A 43 10.58 -0.91 -13.00
C SER A 43 11.40 -2.19 -13.13
N LEU A 44 12.42 -2.17 -13.98
CA LEU A 44 13.35 -3.29 -14.13
C LEU A 44 14.15 -3.52 -12.85
N THR A 45 14.69 -2.44 -12.27
CA THR A 45 15.45 -2.50 -11.00
C THR A 45 14.60 -3.07 -9.86
N MET A 46 13.34 -2.64 -9.74
CA MET A 46 12.41 -3.14 -8.74
C MET A 46 12.02 -4.61 -8.99
N GLY A 47 11.79 -5.00 -10.23
CA GLY A 47 11.50 -6.38 -10.60
C GLY A 47 12.66 -7.34 -10.29
N LEU A 48 13.88 -6.93 -10.60
CA LEU A 48 15.09 -7.68 -10.23
C LEU A 48 15.27 -7.74 -8.71
N GLY A 49 15.07 -6.62 -8.01
CA GLY A 49 15.15 -6.56 -6.55
C GLY A 49 14.15 -7.47 -5.86
N VAL A 50 12.87 -7.42 -6.24
CA VAL A 50 11.84 -8.32 -5.71
C VAL A 50 12.19 -9.79 -5.98
N THR A 51 12.68 -10.12 -7.18
CA THR A 51 13.08 -11.49 -7.52
C THR A 51 14.23 -11.97 -6.65
N PHE A 52 15.30 -11.17 -6.53
CA PHE A 52 16.48 -11.48 -5.73
C PHE A 52 16.15 -11.61 -4.24
N VAL A 53 15.43 -10.63 -3.68
CA VAL A 53 15.05 -10.61 -2.26
C VAL A 53 14.15 -11.79 -1.93
N THR A 54 13.13 -12.08 -2.74
CA THR A 54 12.19 -13.19 -2.46
C THR A 54 12.89 -14.55 -2.57
N ALA A 55 13.70 -14.74 -3.61
CA ALA A 55 14.46 -15.97 -3.83
C ALA A 55 15.51 -16.19 -2.73
N GLY A 56 16.27 -15.15 -2.37
CA GLY A 56 17.33 -15.22 -1.35
C GLY A 56 16.77 -15.38 0.06
N SER A 57 15.74 -14.61 0.42
CA SER A 57 15.09 -14.74 1.73
C SER A 57 14.44 -16.11 1.93
N PHE A 58 13.88 -16.73 0.89
CA PHE A 58 13.33 -18.08 0.98
C PHE A 58 14.38 -19.14 1.36
N CYS A 59 15.61 -19.01 0.87
CA CYS A 59 16.71 -19.91 1.24
C CYS A 59 17.01 -19.89 2.74
N LEU A 60 16.93 -18.72 3.39
CA LEU A 60 17.08 -18.63 4.85
C LEU A 60 15.82 -19.03 5.61
N VAL A 61 14.63 -18.77 5.06
CA VAL A 61 13.35 -19.09 5.71
C VAL A 61 13.06 -20.60 5.72
N TYR A 62 13.44 -21.33 4.67
CA TYR A 62 13.15 -22.76 4.51
C TYR A 62 13.63 -23.67 5.66
N PRO A 63 14.86 -23.58 6.19
CA PRO A 63 15.28 -24.40 7.33
C PRO A 63 14.43 -24.15 8.59
N PHE A 64 13.93 -22.93 8.77
CA PHE A 64 13.05 -22.56 9.88
C PHE A 64 11.57 -22.85 9.60
N LYS A 65 11.22 -23.49 8.48
CA LYS A 65 9.82 -23.81 8.09
C LYS A 65 9.03 -24.48 9.21
N ARG A 66 9.62 -25.43 9.95
CA ARG A 66 8.94 -26.11 11.07
C ARG A 66 8.62 -25.12 12.20
N LEU A 67 9.58 -24.30 12.62
CA LEU A 67 9.39 -23.31 13.66
C LEU A 67 8.33 -22.27 13.26
N ILE A 68 8.40 -21.79 12.02
CA ILE A 68 7.49 -20.77 11.47
C ILE A 68 6.06 -21.30 11.34
N SER A 69 5.91 -22.53 10.89
CA SER A 69 4.58 -23.15 10.74
C SER A 69 3.93 -23.46 12.09
N THR A 70 4.71 -23.71 13.14
CA THR A 70 4.22 -23.96 14.50
C THR A 70 3.85 -22.66 15.25
N ALA A 71 4.43 -21.51 14.89
CA ALA A 71 4.24 -20.22 15.57
C ALA A 71 2.84 -19.57 15.41
N GLY A 72 1.89 -20.25 14.76
CA GLY A 72 0.56 -19.73 14.44
C GLY A 72 0.57 -18.75 13.25
N THR A 73 -0.60 -18.49 12.66
CA THR A 73 -0.75 -17.59 11.50
C THR A 73 -0.27 -16.18 11.79
N HIS A 74 -0.41 -15.78 13.04
CA HIS A 74 -0.25 -14.43 13.54
C HIS A 74 1.20 -13.94 13.59
N HIS A 75 2.07 -14.71 14.25
CA HIS A 75 3.49 -14.37 14.39
C HIS A 75 4.31 -14.63 13.12
N LYS A 76 3.82 -15.52 12.24
CA LYS A 76 4.48 -15.90 10.99
C LYS A 76 4.83 -14.68 10.12
N ILE A 77 3.88 -13.77 9.92
CA ILE A 77 4.05 -12.64 8.99
C ILE A 77 5.11 -11.66 9.49
N SER A 78 5.13 -11.39 10.80
CA SER A 78 6.13 -10.51 11.41
C SER A 78 7.55 -11.07 11.30
N LEU A 79 7.73 -12.36 11.54
CA LEU A 79 9.06 -12.99 11.43
C LEU A 79 9.57 -12.95 9.97
N LEU A 80 8.69 -13.22 9.01
CA LEU A 80 9.00 -13.13 7.59
C LEU A 80 9.47 -11.74 7.19
N MET A 81 8.80 -10.68 7.66
CA MET A 81 9.20 -9.30 7.37
C MET A 81 10.60 -8.97 7.88
N ILE A 82 10.96 -9.43 9.08
CA ILE A 82 12.29 -9.19 9.65
C ILE A 82 13.36 -9.84 8.76
N ILE A 83 13.17 -11.12 8.38
CA ILE A 83 14.13 -11.84 7.52
C ILE A 83 14.25 -11.18 6.14
N VAL A 84 13.11 -10.79 5.54
CA VAL A 84 13.09 -10.09 4.24
C VAL A 84 13.80 -8.74 4.33
N SER A 85 13.66 -8.00 5.43
CA SER A 85 14.31 -6.69 5.60
C SER A 85 15.83 -6.73 5.51
N VAL A 86 16.45 -7.80 6.02
CA VAL A 86 17.90 -8.01 5.92
C VAL A 86 18.32 -8.17 4.46
N PHE A 87 17.58 -8.94 3.67
CA PHE A 87 17.86 -9.10 2.24
C PHE A 87 17.59 -7.84 1.42
N VAL A 88 16.58 -7.05 1.78
CA VAL A 88 16.33 -5.76 1.13
C VAL A 88 17.48 -4.79 1.40
N ALA A 89 18.03 -4.75 2.61
CA ALA A 89 19.20 -3.94 2.92
C ALA A 89 20.40 -4.35 2.06
N ILE A 90 20.68 -5.66 1.94
CA ILE A 90 21.74 -6.20 1.06
C ILE A 90 21.52 -5.77 -0.39
N PHE A 91 20.29 -5.92 -0.91
CA PHE A 91 19.96 -5.48 -2.26
C PHE A 91 20.12 -3.96 -2.44
N GLY A 92 19.77 -3.16 -1.43
CA GLY A 92 19.96 -1.71 -1.44
C GLY A 92 21.41 -1.31 -1.64
N PHE A 93 22.36 -1.98 -1.00
CA PHE A 93 23.79 -1.76 -1.22
C PHE A 93 24.24 -2.18 -2.62
N PHE A 94 23.76 -3.33 -3.08
CA PHE A 94 24.06 -3.79 -4.43
C PHE A 94 23.55 -2.78 -5.47
N ALA A 95 22.32 -2.30 -5.33
CA ALA A 95 21.75 -1.28 -6.21
C ALA A 95 22.58 0.02 -6.19
N GLN A 96 23.02 0.49 -5.02
CA GLN A 96 23.87 1.68 -4.90
C GLN A 96 25.26 1.49 -5.53
N SER A 97 25.81 0.28 -5.49
CA SER A 97 27.11 -0.03 -6.06
C SER A 97 27.08 -0.13 -7.59
N PHE A 98 26.01 -0.68 -8.16
CA PHE A 98 25.91 -0.89 -9.61
C PHE A 98 25.28 0.29 -10.35
N VAL A 99 24.26 0.92 -9.75
CA VAL A 99 23.50 2.00 -10.39
C VAL A 99 23.13 3.09 -9.38
N PRO A 100 24.10 3.92 -8.94
CA PRO A 100 23.91 4.87 -7.84
C PRO A 100 22.84 5.92 -8.14
N GLU A 101 22.75 6.39 -9.39
CA GLU A 101 21.79 7.41 -9.80
C GLU A 101 20.34 6.90 -9.73
N ILE A 102 20.09 5.68 -10.20
CA ILE A 102 18.76 5.05 -10.08
C ILE A 102 18.46 4.74 -8.61
N ALA A 103 19.42 4.14 -7.90
CA ALA A 103 19.23 3.77 -6.50
C ALA A 103 18.92 4.98 -5.60
N ALA A 104 19.49 6.15 -5.88
CA ALA A 104 19.18 7.39 -5.16
C ALA A 104 17.72 7.82 -5.38
N ASN A 105 17.23 7.75 -6.62
CA ASN A 105 15.87 8.16 -6.99
C ASN A 105 14.76 7.24 -6.45
N ILE A 106 15.04 5.95 -6.31
CA ILE A 106 14.06 4.96 -5.83
C ILE A 106 14.40 4.36 -4.47
N LYS A 107 15.34 4.92 -3.71
CA LYS A 107 15.77 4.41 -2.39
C LYS A 107 14.58 4.14 -1.46
N ALA A 108 13.70 5.14 -1.37
CA ALA A 108 12.40 5.09 -0.71
C ALA A 108 11.56 3.84 -1.09
N TYR A 109 11.53 3.49 -2.37
CA TYR A 109 10.72 2.38 -2.89
C TYR A 109 11.43 1.02 -2.79
N ILE A 110 12.76 1.00 -2.77
CA ILE A 110 13.55 -0.20 -2.48
C ILE A 110 13.24 -0.69 -1.06
N ASP A 111 13.21 0.21 -0.08
CA ASP A 111 12.83 -0.12 1.30
C ASP A 111 11.44 -0.74 1.40
N LEU A 112 10.53 -0.31 0.52
CA LEU A 112 9.17 -0.83 0.43
C LEU A 112 9.06 -2.25 -0.13
N ILE A 113 10.14 -2.83 -0.69
CA ILE A 113 10.19 -4.25 -1.05
C ILE A 113 9.86 -5.12 0.18
N THR A 114 10.26 -4.67 1.37
CA THR A 114 10.01 -5.38 2.64
C THR A 114 8.53 -5.59 2.96
N THR A 115 7.69 -4.62 2.60
CA THR A 115 6.24 -4.65 2.82
C THR A 115 5.47 -4.98 1.55
N ASN A 116 6.16 -5.41 0.50
CA ASN A 116 5.50 -5.83 -0.71
C ASN A 116 4.72 -7.12 -0.46
N CYS A 117 3.39 -7.03 -0.59
CA CYS A 117 2.50 -8.14 -0.28
C CYS A 117 2.77 -9.38 -1.15
N ILE A 118 3.36 -9.21 -2.35
CA ILE A 118 3.73 -10.33 -3.24
C ILE A 118 4.87 -11.15 -2.61
N VAL A 119 5.89 -10.50 -2.07
CA VAL A 119 7.05 -11.16 -1.43
C VAL A 119 6.57 -12.05 -0.29
N LEU A 120 5.73 -11.50 0.58
CA LEU A 120 5.21 -12.21 1.76
C LEU A 120 4.27 -13.35 1.39
N ALA A 121 3.37 -13.13 0.43
CA ALA A 121 2.41 -14.15 -0.01
C ALA A 121 3.14 -15.35 -0.63
N VAL A 122 4.09 -15.07 -1.53
CA VAL A 122 4.84 -16.08 -2.27
C VAL A 122 5.77 -16.89 -1.35
N ILE A 123 6.43 -16.25 -0.39
CA ILE A 123 7.23 -16.96 0.63
C ILE A 123 6.33 -17.82 1.52
N SER A 124 5.21 -17.27 2.01
CA SER A 124 4.28 -18.00 2.86
C SER A 124 3.68 -19.22 2.14
N GLU A 125 3.40 -19.11 0.84
CA GLU A 125 2.91 -20.22 0.06
C GLU A 125 4.02 -21.24 -0.24
N GLY A 126 5.23 -20.79 -0.53
CA GLY A 126 6.42 -21.63 -0.72
C GLY A 126 6.74 -22.49 0.50
N LEU A 127 6.41 -22.02 1.71
CA LEU A 127 6.53 -22.79 2.95
C LEU A 127 5.64 -24.04 2.98
N THR A 128 4.63 -24.18 2.12
CA THR A 128 3.76 -25.36 2.10
C THR A 128 4.29 -26.50 1.24
N VAL A 129 5.23 -26.22 0.33
CA VAL A 129 5.76 -27.19 -0.65
C VAL A 129 7.25 -27.51 -0.40
N ASN A 130 7.83 -28.35 -1.25
CA ASN A 130 9.26 -28.69 -1.20
C ASN A 130 10.14 -27.52 -1.68
N PHE A 131 11.39 -27.46 -1.21
CA PHE A 131 12.31 -26.34 -1.49
C PHE A 131 12.40 -25.97 -2.99
N TRP A 132 12.69 -26.95 -3.85
CA TRP A 132 12.92 -26.69 -5.27
C TRP A 132 11.63 -26.32 -6.03
N GLU A 133 10.52 -26.90 -5.63
CA GLU A 133 9.20 -26.56 -6.16
C GLU A 133 8.77 -25.16 -5.74
N ALA A 134 9.02 -24.81 -4.47
CA ALA A 134 8.82 -23.46 -3.95
C ALA A 134 9.67 -22.46 -4.73
N GLN A 135 10.97 -22.72 -4.91
CA GLN A 135 11.86 -21.80 -5.63
C GLN A 135 11.39 -21.56 -7.06
N ARG A 136 10.99 -22.62 -7.79
CA ARG A 136 10.40 -22.48 -9.13
C ARG A 136 9.14 -21.61 -9.09
N LYS A 137 8.26 -21.80 -8.11
CA LYS A 137 7.04 -21.01 -7.95
C LYS A 137 7.34 -19.54 -7.63
N ILE A 138 8.33 -19.28 -6.78
CA ILE A 138 8.81 -17.95 -6.42
C ILE A 138 9.30 -17.21 -7.67
N PHE A 139 10.20 -17.83 -8.44
CA PHE A 139 10.72 -17.23 -9.67
C PHE A 139 9.59 -16.94 -10.67
N LYS A 140 8.63 -17.83 -10.82
CA LYS A 140 7.50 -17.65 -11.72
C LYS A 140 6.62 -16.47 -11.31
N ALA A 141 6.26 -16.36 -10.03
CA ALA A 141 5.46 -15.26 -9.52
C ALA A 141 6.19 -13.92 -9.64
N CYS A 142 7.49 -13.88 -9.30
CA CYS A 142 8.30 -12.66 -9.41
C CYS A 142 8.52 -12.24 -10.87
N LEU A 143 8.71 -13.19 -11.80
CA LEU A 143 8.82 -12.89 -13.22
C LEU A 143 7.51 -12.34 -13.80
N GLY A 144 6.36 -12.88 -13.36
CA GLY A 144 5.05 -12.33 -13.70
C GLY A 144 4.87 -10.89 -13.20
N TYR A 145 5.28 -10.63 -11.96
CA TYR A 145 5.28 -9.29 -11.37
C TYR A 145 6.17 -8.32 -12.17
N SER A 146 7.43 -8.68 -12.42
CA SER A 146 8.39 -7.87 -13.18
C SER A 146 7.90 -7.56 -14.59
N LEU A 147 7.30 -8.55 -15.27
CA LEU A 147 6.73 -8.32 -16.60
C LEU A 147 5.55 -7.34 -16.55
N ALA A 148 4.68 -7.43 -15.55
CA ALA A 148 3.58 -6.48 -15.40
C ALA A 148 4.11 -5.06 -15.15
N LEU A 149 5.17 -4.89 -14.36
CA LEU A 149 5.81 -3.58 -14.18
C LEU A 149 6.38 -3.03 -15.48
N VAL A 150 7.11 -3.86 -16.24
CA VAL A 150 7.69 -3.49 -17.53
C VAL A 150 6.60 -3.05 -18.51
N LEU A 151 5.49 -3.79 -18.59
CA LEU A 151 4.37 -3.43 -19.47
C LEU A 151 3.69 -2.13 -19.04
N LEU A 152 3.47 -1.92 -17.74
CA LEU A 152 2.89 -0.67 -17.24
C LEU A 152 3.82 0.52 -17.45
N ALA A 153 5.12 0.36 -17.21
CA ALA A 153 6.12 1.40 -17.46
C ALA A 153 6.25 1.71 -18.95
N PHE A 154 6.17 0.70 -19.81
CA PHE A 154 6.16 0.89 -21.26
C PHE A 154 4.93 1.67 -21.74
N LEU A 155 3.79 1.57 -21.06
CA LEU A 155 2.62 2.41 -21.35
C LEU A 155 2.77 3.84 -20.80
N ARG A 156 3.51 4.03 -19.70
CA ARG A 156 3.61 5.31 -18.99
C ARG A 156 4.76 6.19 -19.45
N GLU A 157 5.94 5.62 -19.67
CA GLU A 157 7.16 6.37 -19.97
C GLU A 157 7.10 7.13 -21.30
N PRO A 158 6.65 6.54 -22.43
CA PRO A 158 6.54 7.27 -23.69
C PRO A 158 5.56 8.43 -23.57
N LEU A 159 4.38 8.21 -22.98
CA LEU A 159 3.34 9.24 -22.84
C LEU A 159 3.74 10.36 -21.86
N GLY A 160 4.55 10.04 -20.85
CA GLY A 160 5.02 10.98 -19.85
C GLY A 160 6.24 11.77 -20.29
N PHE A 161 7.33 11.08 -20.62
CA PHE A 161 8.64 11.67 -20.88
C PHE A 161 8.98 11.81 -22.38
N GLY A 162 8.25 11.12 -23.27
CA GLY A 162 8.59 11.02 -24.70
C GLY A 162 9.70 10.01 -25.00
N THR A 163 10.23 9.35 -23.98
CA THR A 163 11.38 8.46 -24.06
C THR A 163 11.02 7.02 -23.71
N VAL A 164 11.84 6.07 -24.19
CA VAL A 164 11.90 4.70 -23.70
C VAL A 164 13.36 4.38 -23.41
N MET A 165 13.71 4.18 -22.14
CA MET A 165 15.07 3.80 -21.72
C MET A 165 16.13 4.79 -22.26
N GLY A 166 15.80 6.08 -22.22
CA GLY A 166 16.65 7.17 -22.72
C GLY A 166 16.57 7.45 -24.22
N PHE A 167 15.94 6.58 -25.02
CA PHE A 167 15.74 6.82 -26.45
C PHE A 167 14.45 7.62 -26.69
N SER A 168 14.54 8.74 -27.43
CA SER A 168 13.36 9.54 -27.78
C SER A 168 12.55 8.81 -28.86
N VAL A 169 11.32 8.41 -28.53
CA VAL A 169 10.42 7.67 -29.43
C VAL A 169 9.36 8.59 -30.02
N LEU A 170 8.94 9.60 -29.27
CA LEU A 170 7.95 10.58 -29.72
C LEU A 170 8.64 11.83 -30.30
N PRO A 171 8.16 12.36 -31.43
CA PRO A 171 8.66 13.62 -31.96
C PRO A 171 8.33 14.77 -31.00
N ASP A 172 9.22 15.76 -30.93
CA ASP A 172 9.13 16.90 -29.98
C ASP A 172 7.85 17.74 -30.13
N THR A 173 7.11 17.57 -31.23
CA THR A 173 5.81 18.19 -31.47
C THR A 173 4.66 17.59 -30.66
N PHE A 174 4.82 16.39 -30.08
CA PHE A 174 3.75 15.77 -29.29
C PHE A 174 3.71 16.33 -27.86
N PRO A 175 2.55 16.83 -27.36
CA PRO A 175 2.47 17.37 -26.01
C PRO A 175 2.72 16.27 -24.98
N ARG A 176 3.72 16.47 -24.12
CA ARG A 176 4.08 15.53 -23.05
C ARG A 176 2.99 15.55 -21.98
N VAL A 177 2.39 14.39 -21.71
CA VAL A 177 1.31 14.27 -20.73
C VAL A 177 1.94 14.07 -19.35
N VAL A 178 2.30 15.18 -18.68
CA VAL A 178 2.94 15.19 -17.35
C VAL A 178 2.12 14.38 -16.33
N LEU A 179 0.79 14.38 -16.47
CA LEU A 179 -0.12 13.58 -15.64
C LEU A 179 0.25 12.09 -15.61
N MET A 180 0.80 11.54 -16.70
CA MET A 180 1.14 10.13 -16.80
C MET A 180 2.33 9.72 -15.90
N ILE A 181 3.20 10.69 -15.60
CA ILE A 181 4.36 10.52 -14.70
C ILE A 181 3.91 10.54 -13.23
N THR A 182 2.87 11.33 -12.92
CA THR A 182 2.35 11.46 -11.56
C THR A 182 1.59 10.19 -11.11
N PRO A 183 1.31 10.05 -9.79
CA PRO A 183 0.46 8.99 -9.24
C PRO A 183 -0.87 8.76 -9.97
N VAL A 184 -1.45 9.86 -10.47
CA VAL A 184 -2.69 9.89 -11.25
C VAL A 184 -2.58 9.00 -12.48
N GLY A 185 -1.48 9.16 -13.23
CA GLY A 185 -1.14 8.34 -14.38
C GLY A 185 -1.02 6.85 -14.05
N GLY A 186 -0.47 6.51 -12.88
CA GLY A 186 -0.40 5.13 -12.40
C GLY A 186 -1.77 4.49 -12.28
N PHE A 187 -2.72 5.16 -11.60
CA PHE A 187 -4.09 4.65 -11.44
C PHE A 187 -4.80 4.47 -12.79
N PHE A 188 -4.72 5.47 -13.67
CA PHE A 188 -5.34 5.38 -15.00
C PHE A 188 -4.69 4.30 -15.88
N ALA A 189 -3.36 4.19 -15.86
CA ALA A 189 -2.63 3.16 -16.60
C ALA A 189 -3.01 1.76 -16.13
N LEU A 190 -3.08 1.53 -14.81
CA LEU A 190 -3.46 0.23 -14.26
C LEU A 190 -4.94 -0.10 -14.55
N ALA A 191 -5.84 0.86 -14.43
CA ALA A 191 -7.26 0.67 -14.76
C ALA A 191 -7.43 0.34 -16.26
N GLY A 192 -6.78 1.10 -17.14
CA GLY A 192 -6.79 0.85 -18.59
C GLY A 192 -6.15 -0.48 -18.97
N PHE A 193 -5.03 -0.84 -18.36
CA PHE A 193 -4.35 -2.11 -18.57
C PHE A 193 -5.23 -3.30 -18.16
N ARG A 194 -5.92 -3.21 -17.01
CA ARG A 194 -6.88 -4.23 -16.57
C ARG A 194 -8.07 -4.34 -17.52
N LEU A 195 -8.61 -3.22 -17.98
CA LEU A 195 -9.71 -3.19 -18.95
C LEU A 195 -9.32 -3.86 -20.27
N LEU A 196 -8.12 -3.56 -20.79
CA LEU A 196 -7.60 -4.14 -22.03
C LEU A 196 -7.39 -5.66 -21.93
N LEU A 197 -6.95 -6.14 -20.77
CA LEU A 197 -6.69 -7.57 -20.54
C LEU A 197 -7.95 -8.37 -20.17
N ARG A 198 -9.05 -7.71 -19.79
CA ARG A 198 -10.32 -8.34 -19.42
C ARG A 198 -10.85 -9.39 -20.43
N PRO A 199 -10.93 -9.13 -21.75
CA PRO A 199 -11.39 -10.14 -22.71
C PRO A 199 -10.51 -11.40 -22.72
N ILE A 200 -9.22 -11.25 -22.40
CA ILE A 200 -8.27 -12.37 -22.29
C ILE A 200 -8.43 -13.07 -20.94
N LEU A 201 -8.67 -12.33 -19.86
CA LEU A 201 -8.90 -12.86 -18.51
C LEU A 201 -10.21 -13.66 -18.40
N ILE A 202 -11.28 -13.23 -19.06
CA ILE A 202 -12.55 -13.97 -19.15
C ILE A 202 -12.34 -15.27 -19.92
N LYS A 203 -11.65 -15.24 -21.06
CA LYS A 203 -11.28 -16.44 -21.82
C LYS A 203 -10.34 -17.38 -21.06
N ALA A 204 -9.59 -16.87 -20.09
CA ALA A 204 -8.72 -17.65 -19.22
C ALA A 204 -9.44 -18.25 -17.99
N GLY A 205 -10.71 -17.86 -17.73
CA GLY A 205 -11.49 -18.34 -16.59
C GLY A 205 -11.02 -17.80 -15.24
N ILE A 206 -10.32 -16.65 -15.24
CA ILE A 206 -9.73 -16.02 -14.04
C ILE A 206 -10.71 -15.03 -13.41
N VAL A 207 -11.40 -14.27 -14.26
CA VAL A 207 -12.47 -13.35 -13.88
C VAL A 207 -13.76 -14.02 -14.31
N TYR A 208 -14.57 -14.42 -13.34
CA TYR A 208 -15.90 -14.92 -13.64
C TYR A 208 -16.76 -13.75 -14.12
N PRO A 209 -17.44 -13.85 -15.28
CA PRO A 209 -18.47 -12.88 -15.60
C PRO A 209 -19.46 -12.90 -14.45
N GLU A 210 -19.66 -11.77 -13.77
CA GLU A 210 -20.78 -11.63 -12.85
C GLU A 210 -22.02 -12.02 -13.63
N ALA A 211 -22.77 -12.99 -13.13
CA ALA A 211 -24.01 -13.40 -13.75
C ALA A 211 -24.86 -12.13 -13.96
N PRO A 212 -25.52 -11.96 -15.12
CA PRO A 212 -26.53 -10.93 -15.22
C PRO A 212 -27.48 -11.17 -14.05
N SER A 213 -27.82 -10.12 -13.29
CA SER A 213 -28.86 -10.21 -12.28
C SER A 213 -30.20 -10.46 -12.98
N SER A 214 -30.42 -11.70 -13.42
CA SER A 214 -31.68 -12.20 -13.92
C SER A 214 -32.44 -12.75 -12.73
N GLY A 215 -33.53 -12.08 -12.39
CA GLY A 215 -34.63 -12.66 -11.63
C GLY A 215 -34.37 -12.84 -10.15
N LEU A 216 -35.14 -12.10 -9.36
CA LEU A 216 -36.00 -12.69 -8.34
C LEU A 216 -35.90 -14.22 -8.30
N ALA A 217 -35.20 -14.76 -7.30
CA ALA A 217 -35.31 -16.19 -7.00
C ALA A 217 -36.76 -16.45 -6.60
N THR A 218 -37.58 -16.90 -7.54
CA THR A 218 -38.80 -17.64 -7.28
C THR A 218 -38.38 -18.95 -6.64
N ALA A 219 -38.24 -18.92 -5.30
CA ALA A 219 -38.41 -20.13 -4.51
C ALA A 219 -39.88 -20.52 -4.63
N THR A 220 -40.16 -21.54 -5.43
CA THR A 220 -41.37 -22.33 -5.29
C THR A 220 -41.28 -23.05 -3.95
N ASP A 221 -41.84 -22.43 -2.92
CA ASP A 221 -42.47 -23.10 -1.78
C ASP A 221 -43.49 -22.09 -1.21
N GLY A 222 -44.75 -22.51 -1.15
CA GLY A 222 -45.93 -21.65 -1.01
C GLY A 222 -46.06 -20.94 0.33
N GLY A 223 -45.32 -19.85 0.51
CA GLY A 223 -45.56 -18.83 1.52
C GLY A 223 -45.71 -17.47 0.84
N GLU A 224 -46.73 -16.71 1.22
CA GLU A 224 -46.94 -15.34 0.73
C GLU A 224 -45.65 -14.50 0.84
N PRO A 225 -45.35 -13.65 -0.15
CA PRO A 225 -44.14 -12.83 -0.14
C PRO A 225 -44.22 -11.81 0.98
N VAL A 226 -43.44 -12.02 2.05
CA VAL A 226 -43.20 -11.01 3.07
C VAL A 226 -42.44 -9.85 2.42
N PRO A 227 -42.97 -8.62 2.44
CA PRO A 227 -42.27 -7.47 1.87
C PRO A 227 -40.99 -7.23 2.68
N VAL A 228 -39.84 -7.28 2.00
CA VAL A 228 -38.55 -6.89 2.59
C VAL A 228 -38.59 -5.37 2.80
N ILE A 229 -39.04 -4.96 3.98
CA ILE A 229 -38.97 -3.57 4.42
C ILE A 229 -37.49 -3.22 4.60
N GLN A 230 -36.95 -2.44 3.66
CA GLN A 230 -35.61 -1.88 3.81
C GLN A 230 -35.57 -0.97 5.04
N PRO A 231 -34.61 -1.13 5.96
CA PRO A 231 -34.43 -0.15 7.02
C PRO A 231 -33.92 1.13 6.38
N LYS A 232 -34.83 2.09 6.19
CA LYS A 232 -34.53 3.48 5.85
C LYS A 232 -33.71 4.04 7.01
N ARG A 233 -32.38 3.88 6.98
CA ARG A 233 -31.46 4.43 7.98
C ARG A 233 -31.50 5.94 7.82
N ARG A 234 -32.48 6.61 8.45
CA ARG A 234 -32.42 8.04 8.75
C ARG A 234 -31.10 8.23 9.47
N VAL A 235 -30.22 9.06 8.92
CA VAL A 235 -29.06 9.54 9.67
C VAL A 235 -29.61 10.15 10.95
N SER A 236 -29.33 9.52 12.09
CA SER A 236 -29.86 9.96 13.37
C SER A 236 -29.38 11.38 13.63
N LYS A 237 -30.27 12.25 14.14
CA LYS A 237 -29.93 13.63 14.53
C LYS A 237 -28.72 13.65 15.48
N THR A 238 -28.51 12.59 16.27
CA THR A 238 -27.34 12.42 17.15
C THR A 238 -26.01 12.37 16.41
N SER A 239 -25.92 11.83 15.18
CA SER A 239 -24.68 11.82 14.40
C SER A 239 -24.35 13.21 13.84
N PHE A 240 -25.36 13.99 13.45
CA PHE A 240 -25.17 15.40 13.06
C PHE A 240 -24.76 16.27 14.25
N ILE A 241 -25.37 16.02 15.42
CA ILE A 241 -25.00 16.71 16.67
C ILE A 241 -23.57 16.35 17.09
N ALA A 242 -23.14 15.09 16.95
CA ALA A 242 -21.78 14.68 17.28
C ALA A 242 -20.73 15.29 16.33
N ILE A 243 -21.03 15.38 15.03
CA ILE A 243 -20.15 16.05 14.05
C ILE A 243 -20.11 17.56 14.31
N GLY A 244 -21.26 18.19 14.56
CA GLY A 244 -21.36 19.62 14.90
C GLY A 244 -20.65 19.97 16.21
N LEU A 245 -20.78 19.13 17.25
CA LEU A 245 -20.07 19.28 18.52
C LEU A 245 -18.57 19.07 18.34
N GLY A 246 -18.15 18.15 17.48
CA GLY A 246 -16.75 17.96 17.11
C GLY A 246 -16.14 19.17 16.41
N VAL A 247 -16.87 19.78 15.46
CA VAL A 247 -16.45 21.02 14.78
C VAL A 247 -16.41 22.20 15.76
N CYS A 248 -17.40 22.33 16.64
CA CYS A 248 -17.41 23.37 17.69
C CYS A 248 -16.29 23.18 18.72
N LEU A 249 -16.00 21.95 19.14
CA LEU A 249 -14.88 21.67 20.04
C LEU A 249 -13.53 21.94 19.36
N PHE A 250 -13.39 21.61 18.08
CA PHE A 250 -12.19 21.92 17.31
C PHE A 250 -11.98 23.44 17.15
N LEU A 251 -13.05 24.18 16.86
CA LEU A 251 -13.03 25.65 16.82
C LEU A 251 -12.75 26.26 18.20
N SER A 252 -13.35 25.72 19.26
CA SER A 252 -13.12 26.16 20.65
C SER A 252 -11.66 25.92 21.09
N ILE A 253 -11.07 24.79 20.70
CA ILE A 253 -9.65 24.48 20.92
C ILE A 253 -8.74 25.45 20.15
N ILE A 254 -9.06 25.77 18.90
CA ILE A 254 -8.30 26.76 18.10
C ILE A 254 -8.33 28.15 18.77
N ILE A 255 -9.49 28.55 19.31
CA ILE A 255 -9.65 29.84 19.99
C ILE A 255 -8.87 29.88 21.30
N HIS A 256 -8.90 28.81 22.11
CA HIS A 256 -8.17 28.74 23.38
C HIS A 256 -6.65 28.60 23.23
N ILE A 257 -6.15 28.03 22.13
CA ILE A 257 -4.71 27.90 21.85
C ILE A 257 -4.08 29.27 21.52
N LYS A 258 -4.84 30.21 20.95
CA LYS A 258 -4.36 31.59 20.69
C LYS A 258 -4.00 32.37 21.95
N THR A 259 -4.49 31.95 23.12
CA THR A 259 -4.34 32.68 24.38
C THR A 259 -3.05 32.34 25.14
N ILE A 260 -2.29 31.31 24.71
CA ILE A 260 -1.04 30.88 25.36
C ILE A 260 0.14 31.14 24.39
N PRO A 261 1.02 32.12 24.65
CA PRO A 261 2.02 32.57 23.67
C PRO A 261 3.04 31.49 23.26
N GLY A 262 3.39 30.56 24.16
CA GLY A 262 4.26 29.42 23.82
C GLY A 262 3.58 28.31 23.00
N LEU A 263 2.26 28.12 23.17
CA LEU A 263 1.48 27.09 22.47
C LEU A 263 1.05 27.58 21.07
N HIS A 264 0.79 28.88 20.92
CA HIS A 264 0.44 29.51 19.65
C HIS A 264 1.54 29.35 18.59
N GLN A 265 2.82 29.48 18.98
CA GLN A 265 3.94 29.35 18.05
C GLN A 265 4.11 27.89 17.57
N GLN A 266 3.94 26.91 18.46
CA GLN A 266 3.95 25.50 18.07
C GLN A 266 2.76 25.15 17.19
N PHE A 267 1.55 25.63 17.52
CA PHE A 267 0.33 25.35 16.77
C PHE A 267 0.34 25.98 15.36
N SER A 268 0.89 27.18 15.22
CA SER A 268 1.03 27.86 13.93
C SER A 268 1.92 27.09 12.95
N ILE A 269 2.90 26.33 13.45
CA ILE A 269 3.76 25.47 12.63
C ILE A 269 3.10 24.11 12.36
N LEU A 270 2.33 23.60 13.32
CA LEU A 270 1.82 22.22 13.30
C LEU A 270 0.55 22.06 12.44
N ILE A 271 -0.33 23.07 12.37
CA ILE A 271 -1.54 23.02 11.53
C ILE A 271 -1.19 22.92 10.03
N PRO A 272 -0.31 23.77 9.46
CA PRO A 272 0.02 23.66 8.04
C PRO A 272 0.64 22.30 7.71
N VAL A 273 1.47 21.76 8.59
CA VAL A 273 2.03 20.40 8.44
C VAL A 273 0.92 19.35 8.44
N LEU A 274 -0.03 19.42 9.37
CA LEU A 274 -1.16 18.50 9.43
C LEU A 274 -2.02 18.57 8.15
N LEU A 275 -2.40 19.78 7.73
CA LEU A 275 -3.22 19.99 6.54
C LEU A 275 -2.48 19.57 5.26
N SER A 276 -1.17 19.83 5.21
CA SER A 276 -0.33 19.38 4.11
C SER A 276 -0.27 17.86 4.03
N ALA A 277 0.00 17.17 5.14
CA ALA A 277 -0.03 15.71 5.19
C ALA A 277 -1.42 15.11 4.90
N LEU A 278 -2.50 15.83 5.25
CA LEU A 278 -3.88 15.39 5.05
C LEU A 278 -4.35 15.54 3.59
N PHE A 279 -4.00 16.63 2.91
CA PHE A 279 -4.56 16.96 1.60
C PHE A 279 -3.55 16.96 0.45
N PHE A 280 -2.33 17.45 0.68
CA PHE A 280 -1.35 17.72 -0.38
C PHE A 280 -0.31 16.60 -0.52
N ASP A 281 0.40 16.29 0.56
CA ASP A 281 1.42 15.23 0.62
C ASP A 281 0.85 13.88 1.08
N GLY A 282 -0.44 13.64 0.80
CA GLY A 282 -1.13 12.43 1.26
C GLY A 282 -0.48 11.14 0.76
N ILE A 283 -0.09 10.25 1.69
CA ILE A 283 0.61 8.99 1.37
C ILE A 283 -0.15 8.12 0.34
N VAL A 284 -1.47 8.13 0.35
CA VAL A 284 -2.29 7.25 -0.52
C VAL A 284 -2.37 7.80 -1.93
N LEU A 285 -2.79 9.04 -2.10
CA LEU A 285 -3.04 9.61 -3.43
C LEU A 285 -1.76 10.20 -4.07
N SER A 286 -0.84 10.74 -3.26
CA SER A 286 0.40 11.36 -3.73
C SER A 286 1.57 10.38 -3.79
N LYS A 287 1.67 9.43 -2.85
CA LYS A 287 2.80 8.48 -2.82
C LYS A 287 2.43 7.08 -3.29
N LEU A 288 1.13 6.76 -3.44
CA LEU A 288 0.59 5.46 -3.87
C LEU A 288 0.78 4.31 -2.86
N LEU A 289 0.77 4.60 -1.56
CA LEU A 289 0.99 3.61 -0.51
C LEU A 289 -0.27 3.32 0.30
N GLY A 290 -0.39 2.08 0.79
CA GLY A 290 -1.54 1.63 1.59
C GLY A 290 -2.81 1.35 0.76
N ILE A 291 -2.69 1.23 -0.56
CA ILE A 291 -3.81 1.02 -1.50
C ILE A 291 -4.40 -0.40 -1.38
N CYS A 292 -3.57 -1.42 -1.16
CA CYS A 292 -4.03 -2.82 -1.08
C CYS A 292 -5.14 -3.04 -0.04
N PRO A 293 -4.97 -2.68 1.25
CA PRO A 293 -6.06 -2.81 2.23
C PRO A 293 -7.23 -1.86 1.95
N LEU A 294 -6.96 -0.68 1.38
CA LEU A 294 -7.96 0.33 1.05
C LEU A 294 -8.95 -0.17 -0.01
N LEU A 295 -8.47 -0.81 -1.07
CA LEU A 295 -9.31 -1.39 -2.14
C LEU A 295 -10.18 -2.55 -1.65
N ASN A 296 -9.67 -3.39 -0.73
CA ASN A 296 -10.46 -4.49 -0.19
C ASN A 296 -11.57 -3.95 0.74
N LYS A 297 -11.23 -2.99 1.60
CA LYS A 297 -12.11 -2.55 2.70
C LYS A 297 -13.14 -1.52 2.30
N SER A 298 -12.91 -0.82 1.21
CA SER A 298 -13.89 0.09 0.62
C SER A 298 -15.13 -0.60 0.04
N ARG A 299 -15.25 -1.94 0.06
CA ARG A 299 -16.51 -2.62 -0.30
C ARG A 299 -17.63 -2.40 0.73
N GLN A 300 -17.28 -2.11 1.99
CA GLN A 300 -18.25 -1.93 3.07
C GLN A 300 -17.91 -0.67 3.87
N ILE A 301 -18.85 0.27 3.98
CA ILE A 301 -18.63 1.55 4.68
C ILE A 301 -18.35 1.33 6.17
N ASP A 302 -19.09 0.43 6.83
CA ASP A 302 -18.90 0.16 8.27
C ASP A 302 -17.51 -0.45 8.55
N ALA A 303 -17.00 -1.28 7.63
CA ALA A 303 -15.65 -1.83 7.72
C ALA A 303 -14.58 -0.77 7.44
N ALA A 304 -14.81 0.10 6.45
CA ALA A 304 -13.92 1.20 6.08
C ALA A 304 -13.71 2.18 7.25
N TRP A 305 -14.78 2.56 7.95
CA TRP A 305 -14.71 3.44 9.11
C TRP A 305 -13.87 2.83 10.24
N LYS A 306 -14.21 1.60 10.65
CA LYS A 306 -13.53 0.91 11.77
C LYS A 306 -12.05 0.69 11.47
N MET A 307 -11.73 0.32 10.23
CA MET A 307 -10.34 0.17 9.82
C MET A 307 -9.59 1.50 9.74
N GLY A 308 -10.25 2.58 9.27
CA GLY A 308 -9.65 3.92 9.21
C GLY A 308 -9.21 4.42 10.58
N VAL A 309 -10.07 4.29 11.59
CA VAL A 309 -9.73 4.66 12.98
C VAL A 309 -8.54 3.85 13.49
N ALA A 310 -8.50 2.54 13.23
CA ALA A 310 -7.38 1.69 13.62
C ALA A 310 -6.07 2.13 12.94
N VAL A 311 -6.10 2.44 11.64
CA VAL A 311 -4.94 2.93 10.89
C VAL A 311 -4.44 4.26 11.44
N ILE A 312 -5.32 5.20 11.79
CA ILE A 312 -4.91 6.48 12.40
C ILE A 312 -4.13 6.26 13.68
N ILE A 313 -4.68 5.45 14.59
CA ILE A 313 -4.08 5.18 15.90
C ILE A 313 -2.72 4.50 15.72
N VAL A 314 -2.68 3.42 14.93
CA VAL A 314 -1.44 2.65 14.76
C VAL A 314 -0.37 3.46 14.04
N THR A 315 -0.71 4.17 12.96
CA THR A 315 0.26 4.98 12.19
C THR A 315 0.85 6.09 13.07
N THR A 316 0.02 6.78 13.85
CA THR A 316 0.48 7.89 14.72
C THR A 316 1.39 7.38 15.84
N LEU A 317 0.93 6.37 16.60
CA LEU A 317 1.67 5.86 17.76
C LEU A 317 2.94 5.12 17.34
N SER A 318 2.89 4.29 16.31
CA SER A 318 4.07 3.56 15.84
C SER A 318 5.14 4.50 15.26
N THR A 319 4.74 5.57 14.56
CA THR A 319 5.70 6.57 14.05
C THR A 319 6.33 7.37 15.18
N ALA A 320 5.56 7.75 16.20
CA ALA A 320 6.09 8.41 17.39
C ALA A 320 7.10 7.51 18.15
N LEU A 321 6.78 6.22 18.31
CA LEU A 321 7.68 5.23 18.90
C LEU A 321 8.95 5.04 18.05
N ASN A 322 8.80 4.92 16.73
CA ASN A 322 9.95 4.81 15.83
C ASN A 322 10.86 6.03 15.89
N TRP A 323 10.33 7.24 16.07
CA TRP A 323 11.13 8.44 16.24
C TRP A 323 11.99 8.36 17.52
N LEU A 324 11.39 7.90 18.63
CA LEU A 324 12.11 7.70 19.90
C LEU A 324 13.20 6.65 19.76
N VAL A 325 12.86 5.49 19.17
CA VAL A 325 13.82 4.41 18.93
C VAL A 325 14.95 4.87 18.00
N TYR A 326 14.65 5.62 16.94
CA TYR A 326 15.67 6.14 16.02
C TYR A 326 16.66 7.04 16.74
N HIS A 327 16.19 8.10 17.39
CA HIS A 327 17.06 9.12 17.97
C HIS A 327 17.72 8.64 19.27
N HIS A 328 17.02 7.89 20.12
CA HIS A 328 17.57 7.48 21.41
C HIS A 328 18.33 6.16 21.36
N ILE A 329 17.97 5.23 20.48
CA ILE A 329 18.61 3.91 20.40
C ILE A 329 19.54 3.86 19.18
N LEU A 330 19.02 4.06 17.97
CA LEU A 330 19.79 3.83 16.75
C LEU A 330 20.95 4.81 16.57
N VAL A 331 20.72 6.12 16.78
CA VAL A 331 21.78 7.14 16.68
C VAL A 331 22.84 6.93 17.77
N LYS A 332 22.43 6.73 19.04
CA LYS A 332 23.38 6.48 20.13
C LYS A 332 24.20 5.20 19.93
N CYS A 333 23.58 4.12 19.47
CA CYS A 333 24.30 2.88 19.14
C CYS A 333 25.23 3.06 17.93
N SER A 334 24.81 3.83 16.92
CA SER A 334 25.66 4.17 15.77
C SER A 334 26.88 4.97 16.19
N ASP A 335 26.72 5.97 17.05
CA ASP A 335 27.83 6.78 17.58
C ASP A 335 28.78 5.95 18.45
N PHE A 336 28.22 5.08 19.30
CA PHE A 336 29.01 4.15 20.11
C PHE A 336 29.84 3.18 19.25
N LEU A 337 29.25 2.61 18.20
CA LEU A 337 29.95 1.66 17.33
C LEU A 337 30.94 2.35 16.37
N SER A 338 30.63 3.57 15.91
CA SER A 338 31.53 4.39 15.10
C SER A 338 32.83 4.74 15.84
N ARG A 339 32.81 4.74 17.18
CA ARG A 339 34.01 4.93 18.00
C ARG A 339 34.96 3.71 17.98
N TYR A 340 34.44 2.51 17.72
CA TYR A 340 35.22 1.26 17.79
C TYR A 340 35.60 0.67 16.41
N SER A 341 34.97 1.12 15.32
CA SER A 341 35.20 0.55 13.99
C SER A 341 36.01 1.49 13.08
N PRO A 342 37.03 0.98 12.34
CA PRO A 342 37.85 1.80 11.42
C PRO A 342 37.15 2.12 10.09
N LEU A 343 35.87 1.75 9.93
CA LEU A 343 35.10 1.94 8.71
C LEU A 343 34.14 3.14 8.87
N PRO A 344 34.00 4.05 7.89
CA PRO A 344 33.06 5.17 7.92
C PRO A 344 31.60 4.71 7.66
N LEU A 345 31.17 3.61 8.28
CA LEU A 345 29.82 3.05 8.13
C LEU A 345 28.93 3.56 9.26
N ARG A 346 28.01 4.48 8.93
CA ARG A 346 26.98 4.93 9.87
C ARG A 346 25.84 3.91 9.88
N LEU A 347 25.67 3.18 10.99
CA LEU A 347 24.65 2.14 11.16
C LEU A 347 23.22 2.67 10.97
N GLU A 348 22.99 3.95 11.26
CA GLU A 348 21.69 4.59 11.09
C GLU A 348 21.17 4.44 9.66
N ASN A 349 22.04 4.52 8.64
CA ASN A 349 21.63 4.46 7.24
C ASN A 349 21.33 3.04 6.76
N ILE A 350 21.73 2.03 7.54
CA ILE A 350 21.70 0.62 7.16
C ILE A 350 20.54 -0.09 7.85
N PHE A 351 20.39 0.13 9.16
CA PHE A 351 19.50 -0.65 10.00
C PHE A 351 18.20 0.06 10.37
N TYR A 352 17.99 1.33 9.98
CA TYR A 352 16.76 2.06 10.34
C TYR A 352 15.49 1.32 9.90
N LEU A 353 15.49 0.73 8.69
CA LEU A 353 14.33 0.01 8.16
C LEU A 353 13.98 -1.21 9.02
N THR A 354 14.97 -2.06 9.32
CA THR A 354 14.77 -3.25 10.15
C THR A 354 14.31 -2.87 11.56
N VAL A 355 14.90 -1.81 12.15
CA VAL A 355 14.51 -1.31 13.47
C VAL A 355 13.07 -0.78 13.46
N PHE A 356 12.65 -0.06 12.42
CA PHE A 356 11.27 0.40 12.29
C PHE A 356 10.29 -0.75 12.19
N ILE A 357 10.59 -1.77 11.37
CA ILE A 357 9.73 -2.96 11.22
C ILE A 357 9.60 -3.71 12.54
N VAL A 358 10.72 -3.95 13.24
CA VAL A 358 10.71 -4.63 14.55
C VAL A 358 9.90 -3.85 15.58
N THR A 359 10.09 -2.53 15.64
CA THR A 359 9.37 -1.66 16.58
C THR A 359 7.86 -1.65 16.29
N ILE A 360 7.46 -1.53 15.01
CA ILE A 360 6.06 -1.60 14.59
C ILE A 360 5.47 -2.96 14.94
N ALA A 361 6.18 -4.05 14.65
CA ALA A 361 5.73 -5.41 14.92
C ALA A 361 5.46 -5.64 16.41
N VAL A 362 6.42 -5.29 17.27
CA VAL A 362 6.29 -5.43 18.73
C VAL A 362 5.12 -4.57 19.24
N PHE A 363 5.00 -3.32 18.77
CA PHE A 363 3.92 -2.43 19.16
C PHE A 363 2.54 -2.97 18.78
N VAL A 364 2.34 -3.42 17.54
CA VAL A 364 1.06 -3.96 17.10
C VAL A 364 0.74 -5.30 17.76
N GLN A 365 1.74 -6.12 18.05
CA GLN A 365 1.55 -7.34 18.84
C GLN A 365 1.02 -7.00 20.24
N VAL A 366 1.64 -6.04 20.93
CA VAL A 366 1.15 -5.55 22.24
C VAL A 366 -0.28 -5.00 22.11
N LEU A 367 -0.57 -4.21 21.07
CA LEU A 367 -1.91 -3.68 20.82
C LEU A 367 -2.93 -4.80 20.60
N SER A 368 -2.56 -5.88 19.93
CA SER A 368 -3.44 -7.02 19.68
C SER A 368 -3.84 -7.75 20.97
N VAL A 369 -2.89 -7.95 21.88
CA VAL A 369 -3.12 -8.52 23.21
C VAL A 369 -3.98 -7.57 24.06
N LEU A 370 -3.71 -6.27 24.00
CA LEU A 370 -4.46 -5.25 24.73
C LEU A 370 -5.93 -5.20 24.26
N LEU A 371 -6.17 -5.18 22.95
CA LEU A 371 -7.53 -5.18 22.38
C LEU A 371 -8.29 -6.47 22.70
N ARG A 372 -7.62 -7.63 22.74
CA ARG A 372 -8.24 -8.89 23.15
C ARG A 372 -8.72 -8.85 24.61
N LYS A 373 -7.96 -8.18 25.49
CA LYS A 373 -8.29 -8.06 26.93
C LYS A 373 -9.35 -6.99 27.21
N PHE A 374 -9.23 -5.81 26.59
CA PHE A 374 -10.07 -4.65 26.92
C PHE A 374 -11.27 -4.45 25.99
N ALA A 375 -11.22 -4.94 24.74
CA ALA A 375 -12.24 -4.67 23.73
C ALA A 375 -12.53 -5.92 22.87
N LYS A 376 -12.93 -7.03 23.51
CA LYS A 376 -13.17 -8.33 22.85
C LYS A 376 -14.13 -8.23 21.64
N ASN A 377 -15.21 -7.45 21.75
CA ASN A 377 -16.16 -7.23 20.65
C ASN A 377 -15.51 -6.55 19.43
N VAL A 378 -14.57 -5.62 19.66
CA VAL A 378 -13.80 -4.98 18.58
C VAL A 378 -12.78 -5.97 18.01
N TYR A 379 -12.12 -6.74 18.87
CA TYR A 379 -11.16 -7.76 18.45
C TYR A 379 -11.79 -8.88 17.61
N GLU A 380 -13.00 -9.36 17.94
CA GLU A 380 -13.69 -10.39 17.14
C GLU A 380 -14.10 -9.87 15.76
N GLN A 381 -14.42 -8.58 15.64
CA GLN A 381 -14.76 -7.94 14.37
C GLN A 381 -13.54 -7.51 13.55
N MET A 382 -12.39 -7.26 14.20
CA MET A 382 -11.19 -6.67 13.58
C MET A 382 -9.97 -7.59 13.59
N GLY A 383 -10.00 -8.73 14.28
CA GLY A 383 -8.82 -9.52 14.65
C GLY A 383 -7.98 -9.98 13.47
N GLN A 384 -8.63 -10.31 12.34
CA GLN A 384 -7.93 -10.62 11.09
C GLN A 384 -7.21 -9.41 10.48
N PHE A 385 -7.70 -8.18 10.72
CA PHE A 385 -7.13 -6.96 10.16
C PHE A 385 -5.99 -6.38 10.97
N LEU A 386 -5.92 -6.64 12.28
CA LEU A 386 -4.84 -6.14 13.14
C LEU A 386 -3.46 -6.54 12.62
N GLU A 387 -3.35 -7.73 12.03
CA GLU A 387 -2.09 -8.22 11.48
C GLU A 387 -1.82 -7.72 10.08
N LEU A 388 -2.89 -7.43 9.34
CA LEU A 388 -2.74 -6.77 8.06
C LEU A 388 -2.28 -5.31 8.24
N ILE A 389 -2.46 -4.73 9.44
CA ILE A 389 -1.94 -3.40 9.78
C ILE A 389 -0.40 -3.43 9.93
N THR A 390 0.21 -4.47 10.52
CA THR A 390 1.68 -4.54 10.62
C THR A 390 2.33 -4.52 9.25
N VAL A 391 1.67 -5.13 8.27
CA VAL A 391 2.15 -5.18 6.89
C VAL A 391 1.64 -4.04 6.02
N ASN A 392 0.88 -3.11 6.58
CA ASN A 392 0.34 -2.02 5.80
C ASN A 392 1.45 -1.04 5.47
N CYS A 393 1.71 -0.86 4.18
CA CYS A 393 2.76 0.04 3.70
C CYS A 393 2.63 1.46 4.27
N ILE A 394 1.41 1.94 4.61
CA ILE A 394 1.24 3.27 5.22
C ILE A 394 1.95 3.41 6.57
N VAL A 395 1.95 2.37 7.40
CA VAL A 395 2.50 2.40 8.76
C VAL A 395 4.03 2.46 8.71
N LEU A 396 4.64 1.71 7.78
CA LEU A 396 6.08 1.79 7.55
C LEU A 396 6.47 3.10 6.84
N ALA A 397 5.66 3.54 5.86
CA ALA A 397 5.92 4.74 5.08
C ALA A 397 5.88 6.03 5.89
N SER A 398 4.93 6.13 6.83
CA SER A 398 4.85 7.29 7.70
C SER A 398 6.16 7.47 8.46
N ALA A 399 6.75 6.40 9.00
CA ALA A 399 8.03 6.43 9.69
C ALA A 399 9.23 6.67 8.76
N THR A 400 9.30 5.94 7.64
CA THR A 400 10.42 6.02 6.70
C THR A 400 10.49 7.32 5.91
N PHE A 401 9.37 8.02 5.67
CA PHE A 401 9.38 9.31 4.96
C PHE A 401 9.52 10.53 5.86
N THR A 402 9.21 10.42 7.16
CA THR A 402 9.31 11.57 8.07
C THR A 402 10.59 11.57 8.89
N ILE A 403 11.02 10.42 9.43
CA ILE A 403 12.13 10.37 10.38
C ILE A 403 13.48 10.70 9.73
N PRO A 404 13.85 10.12 8.56
CA PRO A 404 15.13 10.41 7.92
C PRO A 404 15.29 11.86 7.44
N THR A 405 14.20 12.63 7.36
CA THR A 405 14.26 14.06 7.01
C THR A 405 14.77 14.95 8.14
N GLY A 406 15.00 14.39 9.34
CA GLY A 406 15.44 15.14 10.51
C GLY A 406 14.31 15.89 11.22
N ALA A 407 13.05 15.51 10.98
CA ALA A 407 11.90 16.15 11.60
C ALA A 407 11.88 15.97 13.14
N LYS A 408 11.47 17.03 13.86
CA LYS A 408 11.30 17.01 15.32
C LYS A 408 10.13 16.09 15.72
N PHE A 409 10.18 15.53 16.92
CA PHE A 409 9.17 14.59 17.45
C PHE A 409 7.70 14.99 17.20
N PHE A 410 7.34 16.24 17.55
CA PHE A 410 5.98 16.74 17.39
C PHE A 410 5.57 16.86 15.91
N VAL A 411 6.46 17.34 15.05
CA VAL A 411 6.23 17.46 13.61
C VAL A 411 6.01 16.07 13.01
N THR A 412 6.87 15.11 13.34
CA THR A 412 6.77 13.71 12.89
C THR A 412 5.45 13.08 13.31
N THR A 413 5.05 13.25 14.58
CA THR A 413 3.82 12.65 15.13
C THR A 413 2.57 13.25 14.47
N VAL A 414 2.53 14.57 14.27
CA VAL A 414 1.37 15.20 13.60
C VAL A 414 1.33 14.90 12.11
N THR A 415 2.48 14.79 11.45
CA THR A 415 2.53 14.35 10.05
C THR A 415 1.98 12.93 9.92
N ALA A 416 2.35 12.02 10.83
CA ALA A 416 1.80 10.66 10.86
C ALA A 416 0.29 10.63 11.13
N LEU A 417 -0.22 11.51 11.99
CA LEU A 417 -1.65 11.71 12.20
C LEU A 417 -2.36 12.17 10.91
N GLY A 418 -1.78 13.14 10.20
CA GLY A 418 -2.28 13.62 8.91
C GLY A 418 -2.35 12.50 7.86
N TYR A 419 -1.31 11.67 7.77
CA TYR A 419 -1.30 10.52 6.87
C TYR A 419 -2.37 9.47 7.22
N GLY A 420 -2.57 9.18 8.51
CA GLY A 420 -3.66 8.30 8.96
C GLY A 420 -5.04 8.85 8.61
N LEU A 421 -5.27 10.15 8.86
CA LEU A 421 -6.52 10.84 8.53
C LEU A 421 -6.78 10.86 7.02
N HIS A 422 -5.74 11.08 6.22
CA HIS A 422 -5.82 11.00 4.75
C HIS A 422 -6.28 9.60 4.31
N TRP A 423 -5.69 8.53 4.86
CA TRP A 423 -6.08 7.17 4.51
C TRP A 423 -7.55 6.88 4.88
N MET A 424 -7.98 7.30 6.07
CA MET A 424 -9.38 7.16 6.50
C MET A 424 -10.34 7.94 5.58
N MET A 425 -9.99 9.18 5.22
CA MET A 425 -10.79 9.99 4.31
C MET A 425 -10.97 9.29 2.96
N VAL A 426 -9.87 8.82 2.35
CA VAL A 426 -9.89 8.18 1.03
C VAL A 426 -10.68 6.87 1.05
N VAL A 427 -10.51 6.01 2.07
CA VAL A 427 -11.26 4.73 2.12
C VAL A 427 -12.77 4.95 2.31
N ILE A 428 -13.18 5.94 3.10
CA ILE A 428 -14.59 6.26 3.32
C ILE A 428 -15.20 6.84 2.04
N TRP A 429 -14.54 7.79 1.39
CA TRP A 429 -15.02 8.37 0.14
C TRP A 429 -15.11 7.32 -0.96
N LEU A 430 -14.10 6.45 -1.10
CA LEU A 430 -14.15 5.36 -2.05
C LEU A 430 -15.29 4.38 -1.74
N ALA A 431 -15.55 4.08 -0.46
CA ALA A 431 -16.66 3.21 -0.06
C ALA A 431 -18.03 3.81 -0.36
N LEU A 432 -18.18 5.13 -0.19
CA LEU A 432 -19.39 5.86 -0.54
C LEU A 432 -19.62 5.85 -2.06
N LEU A 433 -18.58 6.14 -2.84
CA LEU A 433 -18.65 6.13 -4.31
C LEU A 433 -18.97 4.74 -4.86
N ARG A 434 -18.36 3.68 -4.31
CA ARG A 434 -18.67 2.29 -4.68
C ARG A 434 -20.11 1.91 -4.34
N ARG A 435 -20.64 2.36 -3.18
CA ARG A 435 -22.02 2.06 -2.77
C ARG A 435 -23.06 2.69 -3.68
N GLN A 436 -22.82 3.89 -4.19
CA GLN A 436 -23.76 4.57 -5.09
C GLN A 436 -23.91 3.88 -6.46
N ARG A 437 -23.04 2.91 -6.80
CA ARG A 437 -23.02 2.18 -8.08
C ARG A 437 -23.26 3.12 -9.28
N LEU A 438 -22.45 4.16 -9.41
CA LEU A 438 -22.53 5.10 -10.54
C LEU A 438 -22.45 4.34 -11.87
N VAL A 439 -23.59 4.15 -12.53
CA VAL A 439 -23.84 4.06 -13.99
C VAL A 439 -23.03 3.05 -14.82
N VAL A 440 -22.13 2.25 -14.26
CA VAL A 440 -21.34 1.29 -15.03
C VAL A 440 -22.00 -0.10 -15.00
N PRO A 441 -22.41 -0.66 -16.15
CA PRO A 441 -22.90 -2.04 -16.20
C PRO A 441 -21.75 -2.98 -15.79
N THR A 442 -21.97 -3.77 -14.74
CA THR A 442 -21.00 -4.74 -14.19
C THR A 442 -20.62 -5.85 -15.19
N THR A 443 -21.37 -5.96 -16.29
CA THR A 443 -21.06 -6.84 -17.42
C THR A 443 -19.74 -6.46 -18.11
N VAL A 444 -19.34 -5.18 -18.09
CA VAL A 444 -18.14 -4.67 -18.80
C VAL A 444 -16.97 -4.34 -17.87
N TRP A 445 -17.21 -3.97 -16.60
CA TRP A 445 -16.17 -3.52 -15.67
C TRP A 445 -16.17 -4.32 -14.36
N ASP A 446 -14.98 -4.74 -13.91
CA ASP A 446 -14.81 -5.39 -12.60
C ASP A 446 -14.86 -4.34 -11.47
N GLU A 447 -15.47 -4.66 -10.32
CA GLU A 447 -15.61 -3.72 -9.18
C GLU A 447 -14.27 -3.10 -8.75
N ASP A 448 -13.19 -3.88 -8.73
CA ASP A 448 -11.86 -3.41 -8.33
C ASP A 448 -11.24 -2.48 -9.39
N THR A 449 -11.53 -2.69 -10.68
CA THR A 449 -11.05 -1.83 -11.78
C THR A 449 -11.74 -0.46 -11.71
N ILE A 450 -13.05 -0.44 -11.45
CA ILE A 450 -13.81 0.82 -11.24
C ILE A 450 -13.22 1.58 -10.06
N ALA A 451 -12.86 0.89 -8.98
CA ALA A 451 -12.31 1.54 -7.81
C ALA A 451 -10.92 2.16 -8.04
N ILE A 452 -10.06 1.49 -8.80
CA ILE A 452 -8.75 2.02 -9.19
C ILE A 452 -8.95 3.27 -10.06
N LEU A 453 -9.94 3.26 -10.96
CA LEU A 453 -10.30 4.44 -11.76
C LEU A 453 -10.79 5.60 -10.87
N LEU A 454 -11.69 5.33 -9.92
CA LEU A 454 -12.17 6.34 -8.97
C LEU A 454 -11.03 6.92 -8.13
N LEU A 455 -10.08 6.09 -7.68
CA LEU A 455 -8.87 6.56 -7.00
C LEU A 455 -8.01 7.45 -7.90
N GLY A 456 -7.90 7.15 -9.19
CA GLY A 456 -7.23 8.01 -10.17
C GLY A 456 -7.88 9.38 -10.32
N ILE A 457 -9.22 9.42 -10.40
CA ILE A 457 -9.99 10.68 -10.44
C ILE A 457 -9.80 11.48 -9.14
N MET A 458 -9.89 10.82 -7.98
CA MET A 458 -9.64 11.46 -6.69
C MET A 458 -8.21 12.01 -6.62
N ALA A 459 -7.21 11.24 -7.04
CA ALA A 459 -5.82 11.69 -7.09
C ALA A 459 -5.67 12.92 -8.00
N ALA A 460 -6.31 12.93 -9.19
CA ALA A 460 -6.27 14.07 -10.10
C ALA A 460 -6.81 15.35 -9.46
N ILE A 461 -7.94 15.25 -8.75
CA ILE A 461 -8.56 16.38 -8.05
C ILE A 461 -7.60 16.91 -6.96
N PHE A 462 -7.04 16.04 -6.13
CA PHE A 462 -6.13 16.46 -5.06
C PHE A 462 -4.79 17.02 -5.57
N THR A 463 -4.23 16.45 -6.64
CA THR A 463 -3.05 17.01 -7.30
C THR A 463 -3.34 18.39 -7.88
N GLY A 464 -4.52 18.59 -8.48
CA GLY A 464 -4.95 19.91 -8.96
C GLY A 464 -5.10 20.94 -7.83
N ILE A 465 -5.73 20.56 -6.72
CA ILE A 465 -5.89 21.42 -5.54
C ILE A 465 -4.53 21.74 -4.91
N GLY A 466 -3.58 20.79 -4.91
CA GLY A 466 -2.22 20.99 -4.39
C GLY A 466 -1.36 21.98 -5.16
N MET A 467 -1.71 22.30 -6.42
CA MET A 467 -1.05 23.37 -7.16
C MET A 467 -1.57 24.77 -6.78
N ILE A 468 -2.68 24.86 -6.05
CA ILE A 468 -3.20 26.12 -5.52
C ILE A 468 -2.39 26.44 -4.27
N GLN A 469 -1.50 27.43 -4.32
CA GLN A 469 -0.77 27.90 -3.14
C GLN A 469 -1.74 28.63 -2.20
N ILE A 470 -2.29 27.88 -1.25
CA ILE A 470 -3.24 28.38 -0.24
C ILE A 470 -2.50 28.90 1.01
N PHE A 471 -1.21 28.57 1.17
CA PHE A 471 -0.38 28.92 2.33
C PHE A 471 0.93 29.55 1.92
#